data_AF-A0A669PGS4-F1
#
_entry.id   AF-A0A669PGS4-F1
#
_cell.length_a   1.000
_cell.length_b   1.000
_cell.length_c   1.000
_cell.angle_alpha   90.00
_cell.angle_beta   90.00
_cell.angle_gamma   90.00
#
_symmetry.space_group_name_H-M   'P 1'
#
loop_
_entity.id
_entity.type
_entity.pdbx_description
1 polymer ?
#
loop_
_entity_poly.entity_id
_entity_poly.type
_entity_poly.pdbx_seq_one_letter_code
_entity_poly.pdbx_strand_id
1 'polypeptide(L)'
;LNRSYREQNLPVTDGSRELHSLCAQLEFLLQFDLKEKKSFFGQRKDYWDFLCQGLAQRRQEHEGIRFVISLDKLKTPVGRGRAFLRYCLVHRQLAESLQLCLIDPESLSEWYYARSPFLSPQRRAEILGSLYELDGITFHLALHRADLDTAWPMFSENGWRGGQRDRQTFSPLPPWGWAQRCHTCPNARARQDGERWASALQRTQREVQEREAMRGAEQARQQELIRDMKGRLLELLREKDALWQKTEGIDPQAPSPAPRDVGLCARCGKDFRLLSRRYSCRLCQGKVCHTCSVDMGKQGRCCLLCYQQRHPQAT
;
A
#
# COMPACT_ATOMS: atom_id res chain seq x y z
N LEU A 1 -11.11 13.75 35.98
CA LEU A 1 -11.40 15.14 35.56
C LEU A 1 -12.90 15.47 35.57
N ASN A 2 -13.78 14.61 35.04
CA ASN A 2 -15.12 15.02 34.60
C ASN A 2 -16.10 15.51 35.71
N ARG A 3 -16.19 14.87 36.89
CA ARG A 3 -17.27 15.18 37.86
C ARG A 3 -17.05 16.47 38.66
N SER A 4 -15.90 16.61 39.34
CA SER A 4 -15.62 17.74 40.23
C SER A 4 -15.50 19.10 39.50
N TYR A 5 -14.86 19.12 38.33
CA TYR A 5 -14.62 20.38 37.60
C TYR A 5 -15.85 20.88 36.83
N ARG A 6 -16.70 19.96 36.33
CA ARG A 6 -17.98 20.34 35.71
C ARG A 6 -18.98 20.86 36.75
N GLU A 7 -19.00 20.29 37.95
CA GLU A 7 -19.91 20.70 39.03
C GLU A 7 -19.47 22.03 39.68
N GLN A 8 -18.17 22.32 39.73
CA GLN A 8 -17.63 23.53 40.37
C GLN A 8 -17.47 24.74 39.42
N ASN A 9 -17.65 24.57 38.10
CA ASN A 9 -17.40 25.60 37.07
C ASN A 9 -16.00 26.24 37.13
N LEU A 10 -15.04 25.61 37.79
CA LEU A 10 -13.67 26.11 37.87
C LEU A 10 -12.83 25.51 36.74
N PRO A 11 -12.01 26.33 36.05
CA PRO A 11 -11.13 25.83 35.00
C PRO A 11 -10.05 24.93 35.60
N VAL A 12 -9.66 23.91 34.86
CA VAL A 12 -8.46 23.12 35.17
C VAL A 12 -7.23 23.96 34.86
N THR A 13 -6.33 24.11 35.82
CA THR A 13 -5.09 24.89 35.70
C THR A 13 -3.85 24.01 35.79
N ASP A 14 -2.67 24.59 35.55
CA ASP A 14 -1.38 23.88 35.65
C ASP A 14 -1.08 23.27 37.03
N GLY A 15 -1.71 23.79 38.09
CA GLY A 15 -1.62 23.25 39.44
C GLY A 15 -2.47 21.99 39.68
N SER A 16 -3.20 21.49 38.68
CA SER A 16 -4.04 20.30 38.84
C SER A 16 -3.23 19.01 38.70
N ARG A 17 -3.29 18.16 39.72
CA ARG A 17 -2.71 16.81 39.68
C ARG A 17 -3.40 15.94 38.63
N GLU A 18 -4.69 16.13 38.43
CA GLU A 18 -5.51 15.44 37.45
C GLU A 18 -5.10 15.81 36.02
N LEU A 19 -4.74 17.07 35.77
CA LEU A 19 -4.18 17.51 34.48
C LEU A 19 -2.86 16.81 34.19
N HIS A 20 -1.93 16.80 35.16
CA HIS A 20 -0.65 16.11 34.99
C HIS A 20 -0.86 14.63 34.65
N SER A 21 -1.75 13.95 35.39
CA SER A 21 -2.10 12.55 35.13
C SER A 21 -2.70 12.35 33.73
N LEU A 22 -3.63 13.21 33.31
CA LEU A 22 -4.22 13.14 31.96
C LEU A 22 -3.15 13.28 30.89
N CYS A 23 -2.34 14.34 30.95
CA CYS A 23 -1.31 14.63 29.95
C CYS A 23 -0.29 13.49 29.84
N ALA A 24 0.19 12.97 30.97
CA ALA A 24 1.11 11.83 30.99
C ALA A 24 0.51 10.56 30.37
N GLN A 25 -0.78 10.30 30.63
CA GLN A 25 -1.47 9.14 30.05
C GLN A 25 -1.71 9.28 28.55
N LEU A 26 -2.07 10.48 28.09
CA LEU A 26 -2.22 10.76 26.66
C LEU A 26 -0.89 10.60 25.92
N GLU A 27 0.20 11.14 26.46
CA GLU A 27 1.54 10.95 25.91
C GLU A 27 1.92 9.46 25.86
N PHE A 28 1.74 8.74 26.97
CA PHE A 28 2.00 7.30 27.00
C PHE A 28 1.19 6.55 25.93
N LEU A 29 -0.10 6.85 25.81
CA LEU A 29 -0.98 6.23 24.83
C LEU A 29 -0.54 6.50 23.39
N LEU A 30 -0.12 7.73 23.10
CA LEU A 30 0.40 8.14 21.79
C LEU A 30 1.77 7.55 21.46
N GLN A 31 2.56 7.19 22.47
CA GLN A 31 3.85 6.52 22.29
C GLN A 31 3.75 5.00 22.31
N PHE A 32 2.64 4.46 22.83
CA PHE A 32 2.48 3.02 23.01
C PHE A 32 2.44 2.30 21.66
N ASP A 33 3.41 1.40 21.48
CA ASP A 33 3.58 0.61 20.25
C ASP A 33 3.84 1.48 19.00
N LEU A 34 4.34 2.72 19.20
CA LEU A 34 4.78 3.60 18.11
C LEU A 34 6.04 3.01 17.46
N LYS A 35 6.05 2.93 16.12
CA LYS A 35 7.19 2.45 15.36
C LYS A 35 8.35 3.43 15.44
N GLU A 36 9.56 2.93 15.63
CA GLU A 36 10.76 3.77 15.58
C GLU A 36 10.97 4.28 14.15
N LYS A 37 10.95 5.61 14.00
CA LYS A 37 11.18 6.29 12.72
C LYS A 37 12.25 7.37 12.89
N LYS A 38 13.00 7.63 11.81
CA LYS A 38 13.98 8.71 11.74
C LYS A 38 13.74 9.56 10.49
N SER A 39 14.06 10.84 10.57
CA SER A 39 14.13 11.72 9.40
C SER A 39 15.39 11.41 8.58
N PHE A 40 15.48 12.00 7.39
CA PHE A 40 16.68 11.90 6.53
C PHE A 40 17.97 12.36 7.25
N PHE A 41 17.87 13.35 8.12
CA PHE A 41 18.99 13.85 8.94
C PHE A 41 19.17 13.06 10.25
N GLY A 42 18.58 11.88 10.38
CA GLY A 42 18.75 10.99 11.53
C GLY A 42 18.00 11.40 12.80
N GLN A 43 17.21 12.48 12.77
CA GLN A 43 16.40 12.90 13.92
C GLN A 43 15.29 11.87 14.19
N ARG A 44 15.20 11.39 15.43
CA ARG A 44 14.14 10.46 15.84
C ARG A 44 12.79 11.18 15.75
N LYS A 45 11.84 10.54 15.08
CA LYS A 45 10.44 10.99 15.06
C LYS A 45 9.70 10.42 16.25
N ASP A 46 8.69 11.16 16.70
CA ASP A 46 7.82 10.77 17.83
C ASP A 46 6.35 11.03 17.49
N TYR A 47 5.45 10.91 18.46
CA TYR A 47 4.01 11.13 18.25
C TYR A 47 3.68 12.52 17.70
N TRP A 48 4.53 13.53 17.95
CA TRP A 48 4.37 14.85 17.35
C TRP A 48 4.45 14.84 15.82
N ASP A 49 5.37 14.05 15.26
CA ASP A 49 5.51 13.90 13.81
C ASP A 49 4.30 13.18 13.22
N PHE A 50 3.77 12.18 13.94
CA PHE A 50 2.51 11.51 13.59
C PHE A 50 1.34 12.50 13.55
N LEU A 51 1.20 13.35 14.57
CA LEU A 51 0.16 14.39 14.62
C LEU A 51 0.29 15.39 13.47
N CYS A 52 1.52 15.87 13.20
CA CYS A 52 1.78 16.75 12.07
C CYS A 52 1.35 16.13 10.74
N GLN A 53 1.75 14.87 10.48
CA GLN A 53 1.38 14.16 9.24
C GLN A 53 -0.13 13.97 9.14
N GLY A 54 -0.78 13.51 10.21
CA GLY A 54 -2.21 13.23 10.23
C GLY A 54 -3.05 14.48 9.95
N LEU A 55 -2.67 15.62 10.53
CA LEU A 55 -3.37 16.89 10.40
C LEU A 55 -3.09 17.58 9.06
N ALA A 56 -1.84 17.57 8.58
CA ALA A 56 -1.48 18.19 7.30
C ALA A 56 -2.18 17.54 6.09
N GLN A 57 -2.46 16.24 6.16
CA GLN A 57 -3.16 15.52 5.10
C GLN A 57 -4.64 15.89 4.97
N ARG A 58 -5.27 16.46 6.01
CA ARG A 58 -6.74 16.51 6.14
C ARG A 58 -7.31 17.89 6.51
N ARG A 59 -6.47 18.85 6.93
CA ARG A 59 -6.86 20.24 7.18
C ARG A 59 -5.93 21.20 6.46
N GLN A 60 -6.50 22.26 5.92
CA GLN A 60 -5.75 23.47 5.58
C GLN A 60 -5.27 24.09 6.91
N GLU A 61 -3.96 24.13 7.09
CA GLU A 61 -3.22 24.73 8.21
C GLU A 61 -3.87 24.66 9.61
N HIS A 62 -3.41 23.72 10.45
CA HIS A 62 -3.88 23.64 11.84
C HIS A 62 -3.22 24.71 12.72
N GLU A 63 -4.01 25.61 13.33
CA GLU A 63 -3.51 26.69 14.21
C GLU A 63 -2.62 26.19 15.35
N GLY A 64 -3.00 25.07 16.00
CA GLY A 64 -2.15 24.44 17.02
C GLY A 64 -0.78 24.00 16.52
N ILE A 65 -0.65 23.61 15.24
CA ILE A 65 0.66 23.29 14.65
C ILE A 65 1.47 24.56 14.45
N ARG A 66 0.86 25.61 13.89
CA ARG A 66 1.51 26.93 13.70
C ARG A 66 2.00 27.49 15.04
N PHE A 67 1.16 27.40 16.08
CA PHE A 67 1.50 27.78 17.44
C PHE A 67 2.75 27.03 17.95
N VAL A 68 2.78 25.70 17.86
CA VAL A 68 3.93 24.92 18.35
C VAL A 68 5.20 25.20 17.55
N ILE A 69 5.09 25.41 16.24
CA ILE A 69 6.24 25.81 15.39
C ILE A 69 6.80 27.17 15.82
N SER A 70 5.96 28.10 16.31
CA SER A 70 6.40 29.40 16.81
C SER A 70 7.17 29.33 18.15
N LEU A 71 7.11 28.21 18.87
CA LEU A 71 7.84 28.00 20.12
C LEU A 71 9.29 27.57 19.83
N ASP A 72 10.12 28.54 19.46
CA ASP A 72 11.53 28.37 19.09
C ASP A 72 12.40 27.69 20.17
N LYS A 73 12.03 27.81 21.45
CA LYS A 73 12.71 27.18 22.58
C LYS A 73 12.54 25.65 22.63
N LEU A 74 11.48 25.10 22.04
CA LEU A 74 11.22 23.65 22.05
C LEU A 74 11.97 22.94 20.93
N LYS A 75 12.91 22.08 21.34
CA LYS A 75 13.85 21.40 20.44
C LYS A 75 13.47 19.96 20.16
N THR A 76 12.74 19.29 21.06
CA THR A 76 12.43 17.87 20.90
C THR A 76 11.03 17.65 20.29
N PRO A 77 10.83 16.60 19.49
CA PRO A 77 9.49 16.22 19.03
C PRO A 77 8.54 15.96 20.20
N VAL A 78 9.00 15.33 21.28
CA VAL A 78 8.19 15.09 22.48
C VAL A 78 7.73 16.41 23.12
N GLY A 79 8.63 17.36 23.38
CA GLY A 79 8.28 18.66 23.95
C GLY A 79 7.29 19.44 23.09
N ARG A 80 7.44 19.37 21.76
CA ARG A 80 6.48 19.93 20.79
C ARG A 80 5.11 19.24 20.87
N GLY A 81 5.11 17.91 20.97
CA GLY A 81 3.89 17.12 21.19
C GLY A 81 3.17 17.52 22.48
N ARG A 82 3.91 17.72 23.57
CA ARG A 82 3.36 18.19 24.86
C ARG A 82 2.73 19.57 24.73
N ALA A 83 3.40 20.50 24.06
CA ALA A 83 2.87 21.84 23.79
C ALA A 83 1.58 21.77 22.96
N PHE A 84 1.53 20.90 21.96
CA PHE A 84 0.35 20.70 21.13
C PHE A 84 -0.84 20.15 21.93
N LEU A 85 -0.62 19.14 22.77
CA LEU A 85 -1.68 18.57 23.61
C LEU A 85 -2.26 19.64 24.55
N ARG A 86 -1.40 20.47 25.16
CA ARG A 86 -1.85 21.61 26.01
C ARG A 86 -2.63 22.64 25.21
N TYR A 87 -2.16 22.99 24.02
CA TYR A 87 -2.90 23.88 23.11
C TYR A 87 -4.30 23.33 22.81
N CYS A 88 -4.39 22.05 22.44
CA CYS A 88 -5.66 21.43 22.09
C CYS A 88 -6.63 21.33 23.28
N LEU A 89 -6.13 21.16 24.51
CA LEU A 89 -6.96 21.19 25.72
C LEU A 89 -7.53 22.59 25.97
N VAL A 90 -6.71 23.64 25.87
CA VAL A 90 -7.17 25.04 26.03
C VAL A 90 -8.22 25.40 24.97
N HIS A 91 -8.03 24.95 23.73
CA HIS A 91 -8.90 25.30 22.61
C HIS A 91 -10.03 24.29 22.36
N ARG A 92 -10.15 23.23 23.17
CA ARG A 92 -11.16 22.15 23.02
C ARG A 92 -11.16 21.52 21.63
N GLN A 93 -9.96 21.20 21.16
CA GLN A 93 -9.72 20.60 19.84
C GLN A 93 -9.08 19.21 19.93
N LEU A 94 -8.78 18.71 21.13
CA LEU A 94 -8.00 17.48 21.29
C LEU A 94 -8.68 16.26 20.64
N ALA A 95 -9.98 16.08 20.87
CA ALA A 95 -10.73 14.95 20.33
C ALA A 95 -10.78 15.02 18.80
N GLU A 96 -11.15 16.19 18.25
CA GLU A 96 -11.24 16.40 16.80
C GLU A 96 -9.88 16.24 16.12
N SER A 97 -8.82 16.85 16.65
CA SER A 97 -7.47 16.74 16.08
C SER A 97 -6.97 15.29 16.07
N LEU A 98 -7.16 14.55 17.17
CA LEU A 98 -6.77 13.14 17.22
C LEU A 98 -7.61 12.27 16.29
N GLN A 99 -8.91 12.53 16.20
CA GLN A 99 -9.79 11.80 15.28
C GLN A 99 -9.31 11.93 13.83
N LEU A 100 -8.92 13.13 13.39
CA LEU A 100 -8.37 13.34 12.04
C LEU A 100 -7.09 12.52 11.81
N CYS A 101 -6.23 12.40 12.81
CA CYS A 101 -5.01 11.59 12.73
C CYS A 101 -5.30 10.08 12.71
N LEU A 102 -6.44 9.65 13.24
CA LEU A 102 -6.78 8.24 13.47
C LEU A 102 -7.80 7.67 12.47
N ILE A 103 -8.31 8.50 11.55
CA ILE A 103 -9.42 8.12 10.65
C ILE A 103 -9.03 7.09 9.59
N ASP A 104 -7.77 7.06 9.19
CA ASP A 104 -7.25 6.22 8.11
C ASP A 104 -6.38 5.07 8.68
N PRO A 105 -6.89 3.82 8.67
CA PRO A 105 -6.18 2.67 9.20
C PRO A 105 -4.85 2.37 8.48
N GLU A 106 -4.75 2.67 7.18
CA GLU A 106 -3.53 2.39 6.42
C GLU A 106 -2.39 3.29 6.90
N SER A 107 -2.59 4.61 6.89
CA SER A 107 -1.66 5.59 7.44
C SER A 107 -1.35 5.31 8.93
N LEU A 108 -2.35 4.92 9.72
CA LEU A 108 -2.15 4.58 11.12
C LEU A 108 -1.23 3.36 11.31
N SER A 109 -1.39 2.34 10.46
CA SER A 109 -0.54 1.14 10.47
C SER A 109 0.90 1.43 10.07
N GLU A 110 1.17 2.51 9.34
CA GLU A 110 2.54 2.96 9.07
C GLU A 110 3.23 3.46 10.33
N TRP A 111 2.47 3.98 11.30
CA TRP A 111 2.99 4.62 12.51
C TRP A 111 3.01 3.71 13.73
N TYR A 112 2.09 2.75 13.84
CA TYR A 112 1.95 1.89 15.01
C TYR A 112 2.09 0.41 14.69
N TYR A 113 2.65 -0.35 15.62
CA TYR A 113 2.61 -1.81 15.63
C TYR A 113 1.24 -2.31 16.14
N ALA A 114 1.00 -3.61 15.97
CA ALA A 114 -0.31 -4.24 16.11
C ALA A 114 -0.93 -4.20 17.52
N ARG A 115 -0.16 -3.93 18.57
CA ARG A 115 -0.67 -3.84 19.95
C ARG A 115 -1.24 -2.46 20.26
N SER A 116 -0.98 -1.45 19.43
CA SER A 116 -1.54 -0.12 19.62
C SER A 116 -3.07 -0.16 19.69
N PRO A 117 -3.69 0.44 20.72
CA PRO A 117 -5.14 0.45 20.85
C PRO A 117 -5.81 1.26 19.74
N PHE A 118 -5.06 2.12 19.04
CA PHE A 118 -5.58 2.88 17.90
C PHE A 118 -5.91 2.00 16.69
N LEU A 119 -5.22 0.87 16.51
CA LEU A 119 -5.51 -0.07 15.41
C LEU A 119 -6.77 -0.91 15.67
N SER A 120 -7.22 -1.01 16.93
CA SER A 120 -8.50 -1.63 17.27
C SER A 120 -9.63 -0.60 17.12
N PRO A 121 -10.61 -0.82 16.22
CA PRO A 121 -11.71 0.12 16.01
C PRO A 121 -12.54 0.38 17.28
N GLN A 122 -12.77 -0.66 18.09
CA GLN A 122 -13.52 -0.58 19.34
C GLN A 122 -12.78 0.29 20.37
N ARG A 123 -11.50 -0.02 20.64
CA ARG A 123 -10.68 0.73 21.60
C ARG A 123 -10.45 2.17 21.13
N ARG A 124 -10.24 2.38 19.83
CA ARG A 124 -10.12 3.72 19.23
C ARG A 124 -11.39 4.54 19.47
N ALA A 125 -12.57 3.96 19.29
CA ALA A 125 -13.84 4.63 19.55
C ALA A 125 -14.02 4.97 21.04
N GLU A 126 -13.65 4.07 21.96
CA GLU A 126 -13.68 4.33 23.41
C GLU A 126 -12.74 5.46 23.83
N ILE A 127 -11.53 5.49 23.28
CA ILE A 127 -10.55 6.55 23.51
C ILE A 127 -11.10 7.88 23.01
N LEU A 128 -11.55 7.95 21.76
CA LEU A 128 -12.11 9.17 21.18
C LEU A 128 -13.35 9.65 21.95
N GLY A 129 -14.26 8.74 22.33
CA GLY A 129 -15.41 9.08 23.16
C GLY A 129 -15.00 9.69 24.51
N SER A 130 -13.97 9.14 25.16
CA SER A 130 -13.43 9.70 26.40
C SER A 130 -12.79 11.09 26.20
N LEU A 131 -12.19 11.34 25.03
CA LEU A 131 -11.62 12.64 24.68
C LEU A 131 -12.70 13.68 24.40
N TYR A 132 -13.80 13.32 23.74
CA TYR A 132 -14.93 14.23 23.50
C TYR A 132 -15.61 14.69 24.79
N GLU A 133 -15.54 13.90 25.86
CA GLU A 133 -15.96 14.35 27.19
C GLU A 133 -15.10 15.51 27.72
N LEU A 134 -13.86 15.69 27.25
CA LEU A 134 -13.01 16.81 27.68
C LEU A 134 -13.45 18.14 27.08
N ASP A 135 -14.20 18.16 25.98
CA ASP A 135 -14.69 19.39 25.35
C ASP A 135 -15.67 20.16 26.26
N GLY A 136 -16.29 19.46 27.21
CA GLY A 136 -17.13 20.05 28.24
C GLY A 136 -16.35 20.64 29.42
N ILE A 137 -15.02 20.63 29.40
CA ILE A 137 -14.15 21.11 30.48
C ILE A 137 -13.39 22.35 29.99
N THR A 138 -13.26 23.36 30.85
CA THR A 138 -12.45 24.55 30.57
C THR A 138 -11.05 24.35 31.11
N PHE A 139 -10.04 24.64 30.30
CA PHE A 139 -8.63 24.55 30.68
C PHE A 139 -7.97 25.93 30.57
N HIS A 140 -7.37 26.41 31.65
CA HIS A 140 -6.58 27.64 31.69
C HIS A 140 -5.12 27.27 31.94
N LEU A 141 -4.37 27.04 30.86
CA LEU A 141 -3.00 26.52 30.92
C LEU A 141 -2.01 27.54 30.35
N ALA A 142 -0.81 27.60 30.93
CA ALA A 142 0.30 28.37 30.38
C ALA A 142 0.83 27.70 29.10
N LEU A 143 0.54 28.27 27.93
CA LEU A 143 0.93 27.67 26.65
C LEU A 143 2.39 27.98 26.25
N HIS A 144 2.94 29.11 26.68
CA HIS A 144 4.32 29.52 26.38
C HIS A 144 5.29 28.96 27.43
N ARG A 145 5.62 27.67 27.33
CA ARG A 145 6.57 26.98 28.23
C ARG A 145 7.78 26.45 27.48
N ALA A 146 8.97 26.69 28.03
CA ALA A 146 10.25 26.29 27.43
C ALA A 146 10.79 24.96 27.95
N ASP A 147 10.23 24.47 29.06
CA ASP A 147 10.71 23.30 29.82
C ASP A 147 10.01 21.99 29.42
N LEU A 148 9.06 22.04 28.49
CA LEU A 148 8.29 20.87 28.04
C LEU A 148 9.15 19.80 27.38
N ASP A 149 10.35 20.13 26.87
CA ASP A 149 11.31 19.13 26.40
C ASP A 149 11.76 18.17 27.51
N THR A 150 11.75 18.60 28.76
CA THR A 150 12.26 17.81 29.89
C THR A 150 11.14 16.98 30.52
N ALA A 151 10.05 17.62 30.94
CA ALA A 151 8.97 16.97 31.67
C ALA A 151 7.62 17.67 31.47
N TRP A 152 6.55 17.00 31.92
CA TRP A 152 5.26 17.66 32.13
C TRP A 152 5.36 18.63 33.32
N PRO A 153 4.68 19.79 33.28
CA PRO A 153 4.67 20.73 34.39
C PRO A 153 4.13 20.08 35.66
N MET A 154 4.87 20.20 36.76
CA MET A 154 4.44 19.68 38.06
C MET A 154 3.40 20.60 38.68
N PHE A 155 2.41 20.01 39.34
CA PHE A 155 1.29 20.71 39.98
C PHE A 155 1.70 21.62 41.17
N SER A 156 2.98 21.59 41.57
CA SER A 156 3.52 22.36 42.69
C SER A 156 4.10 23.73 42.31
N GLU A 157 4.09 24.11 41.03
CA GLU A 157 4.74 25.35 40.55
C GLU A 157 3.98 26.66 40.85
N ASN A 158 3.00 26.64 41.75
CA ASN A 158 2.38 27.87 42.23
C ASN A 158 3.24 28.50 43.35
N GLY A 159 4.29 29.19 42.91
CA GLY A 159 5.13 30.08 43.70
C GLY A 159 6.20 29.36 44.50
N TRP A 160 7.47 29.74 44.32
CA TRP A 160 8.40 30.17 45.37
C TRP A 160 9.78 30.39 44.73
N ARG A 161 10.21 31.64 44.81
CA ARG A 161 11.57 32.08 44.55
C ARG A 161 12.46 31.44 45.62
N GLY A 162 13.35 30.53 45.23
CA GLY A 162 14.53 30.13 46.02
C GLY A 162 14.57 28.69 46.54
N GLY A 163 15.71 28.02 46.28
CA GLY A 163 16.36 27.15 47.27
C GLY A 163 15.99 25.66 47.33
N GLN A 164 16.84 24.84 46.69
CA GLN A 164 17.29 23.48 47.09
C GLN A 164 16.29 22.33 47.37
N ARG A 165 16.53 21.25 46.59
CA ARG A 165 16.48 19.81 46.91
C ARG A 165 15.29 19.28 47.75
N ASP A 166 14.52 18.38 47.15
CA ASP A 166 14.54 16.99 47.61
C ASP A 166 14.12 15.97 46.54
N ARG A 167 14.86 14.87 46.53
CA ARG A 167 14.80 13.76 45.58
C ARG A 167 13.90 12.68 46.19
N GLN A 168 12.66 12.56 45.74
CA GLN A 168 11.81 11.41 46.08
C GLN A 168 11.40 10.66 44.81
N THR A 169 12.04 9.50 44.65
CA THR A 169 11.76 8.47 43.66
C THR A 169 10.35 7.91 43.92
N PHE A 170 9.43 8.06 42.96
CA PHE A 170 8.16 7.34 42.96
C PHE A 170 8.11 6.40 41.75
N SER A 171 8.07 5.10 42.04
CA SER A 171 7.89 4.03 41.05
C SER A 171 6.46 4.02 40.48
N PRO A 172 6.26 3.69 39.19
CA PRO A 172 4.94 3.70 38.56
C PRO A 172 4.16 2.42 38.90
N LEU A 173 2.91 2.58 39.36
CA LEU A 173 1.94 1.48 39.45
C LEU A 173 1.25 1.26 38.08
N PRO A 174 0.88 0.02 37.71
CA PRO A 174 0.34 -0.33 36.39
C PRO A 174 -1.15 0.03 36.21
N PRO A 175 -1.67 0.06 34.96
CA PRO A 175 -2.79 0.95 34.56
C PRO A 175 -4.19 0.31 34.48
N TRP A 176 -4.42 -0.94 34.90
CA TRP A 176 -5.64 -1.67 34.48
C TRP A 176 -6.89 -1.53 35.36
N GLY A 177 -7.00 -0.53 36.24
CA GLY A 177 -8.08 -0.45 37.23
C GLY A 177 -9.39 0.27 36.84
N TRP A 178 -9.49 0.94 35.68
CA TRP A 178 -10.47 2.04 35.53
C TRP A 178 -11.75 1.69 34.74
N ALA A 179 -11.87 0.48 34.21
CA ALA A 179 -12.96 0.10 33.31
C ALA A 179 -14.33 -0.16 33.98
N GLN A 180 -14.50 0.12 35.28
CA GLN A 180 -15.76 -0.17 35.97
C GLN A 180 -16.23 0.99 36.84
N ARG A 181 -16.80 2.00 36.18
CA ARG A 181 -18.03 2.73 36.58
C ARG A 181 -18.06 4.09 35.91
N CYS A 182 -19.06 4.30 35.06
CA CYS A 182 -19.95 5.46 35.14
C CYS A 182 -20.97 5.40 34.01
N HIS A 183 -22.07 4.71 34.26
CA HIS A 183 -23.30 4.98 33.55
C HIS A 183 -23.83 6.35 34.02
N THR A 184 -24.13 7.22 33.07
CA THR A 184 -24.86 8.50 33.19
C THR A 184 -24.03 9.75 33.56
N CYS A 185 -23.66 10.55 32.55
CA CYS A 185 -23.20 11.94 32.67
C CYS A 185 -23.89 12.82 31.59
N PRO A 186 -24.78 13.78 31.94
CA PRO A 186 -25.68 14.41 30.99
C PRO A 186 -25.07 15.64 30.32
N ASN A 187 -24.61 15.50 29.07
CA ASN A 187 -24.50 16.62 28.13
C ASN A 187 -25.06 16.16 26.78
N ALA A 188 -26.33 16.46 26.52
CA ALA A 188 -27.09 15.84 25.43
C ALA A 188 -26.49 16.12 24.04
N ARG A 189 -25.84 17.27 23.82
CA ARG A 189 -25.19 17.60 22.55
C ARG A 189 -23.88 16.84 22.34
N ALA A 190 -22.97 16.85 23.31
CA ALA A 190 -21.72 16.09 23.22
C ALA A 190 -21.97 14.57 23.14
N ARG A 191 -22.99 14.07 23.85
CA ARG A 191 -23.45 12.67 23.70
C ARG A 191 -24.03 12.40 22.33
N GLN A 192 -24.91 13.27 21.83
CA GLN A 192 -25.46 13.10 20.49
C GLN A 192 -24.37 13.18 19.43
N ASP A 193 -23.39 14.06 19.57
CA ASP A 193 -22.31 14.18 18.61
C ASP A 193 -21.38 12.96 18.68
N GLY A 194 -21.04 12.48 19.88
CA GLY A 194 -20.31 11.24 20.08
C GLY A 194 -21.06 9.99 19.60
N GLU A 195 -22.37 9.89 19.85
CA GLU A 195 -23.24 8.80 19.39
C GLU A 195 -23.45 8.85 17.87
N ARG A 196 -23.63 10.05 17.30
CA ARG A 196 -23.68 10.28 15.85
C ARG A 196 -22.37 9.85 15.22
N TRP A 197 -21.24 10.22 15.81
CA TRP A 197 -19.92 9.84 15.30
C TRP A 197 -19.66 8.35 15.43
N ALA A 198 -19.98 7.74 16.58
CA ALA A 198 -19.89 6.29 16.78
C ALA A 198 -20.77 5.52 15.78
N SER A 199 -21.99 6.01 15.53
CA SER A 199 -22.92 5.41 14.57
C SER A 199 -22.49 5.64 13.11
N ALA A 200 -21.92 6.81 12.79
CA ALA A 200 -21.34 7.10 11.48
C ALA A 200 -20.11 6.23 11.22
N LEU A 201 -19.22 6.10 12.21
CA LEU A 201 -18.03 5.25 12.12
C LEU A 201 -18.40 3.78 11.95
N GLN A 202 -19.38 3.27 12.70
CA GLN A 202 -19.86 1.90 12.52
C GLN A 202 -20.43 1.66 11.12
N ARG A 203 -21.16 2.63 10.55
CA ARG A 203 -21.67 2.56 9.16
C ARG A 203 -20.53 2.54 8.16
N THR A 204 -19.62 3.51 8.24
CA THR A 204 -18.44 3.56 7.36
C THR A 204 -17.59 2.30 7.47
N GLN A 205 -17.43 1.74 8.67
CA GLN A 205 -16.67 0.51 8.88
C GLN A 205 -17.35 -0.71 8.24
N ARG A 206 -18.68 -0.83 8.34
CA ARG A 206 -19.43 -1.87 7.64
C ARG A 206 -19.31 -1.70 6.13
N GLU A 207 -19.45 -0.49 5.61
CA GLU A 207 -19.29 -0.22 4.18
C GLU A 207 -17.89 -0.57 3.67
N VAL A 208 -16.83 -0.28 4.45
CA VAL A 208 -15.46 -0.65 4.10
C VAL A 208 -15.29 -2.17 4.14
N GLN A 209 -15.78 -2.85 5.19
CA GLN A 209 -15.73 -4.31 5.30
C GLN A 209 -16.51 -5.01 4.18
N GLU A 210 -17.68 -4.49 3.82
CA GLU A 210 -18.49 -4.98 2.70
C GLU A 210 -17.75 -4.78 1.37
N ARG A 211 -17.11 -3.62 1.16
CA ARG A 211 -16.29 -3.37 -0.04
C ARG A 211 -15.08 -4.29 -0.11
N GLU A 212 -14.42 -4.56 1.00
CA GLU A 212 -13.30 -5.52 1.07
C GLU A 212 -13.76 -6.95 0.82
N ALA A 213 -14.88 -7.37 1.42
CA ALA A 213 -15.48 -8.67 1.19
C ALA A 213 -15.89 -8.84 -0.28
N MET A 214 -16.48 -7.80 -0.89
CA MET A 214 -16.83 -7.79 -2.31
C MET A 214 -15.60 -7.90 -3.22
N ARG A 215 -14.53 -7.13 -2.92
CA ARG A 215 -13.25 -7.26 -3.65
C ARG A 215 -12.62 -8.64 -3.50
N GLY A 216 -12.63 -9.20 -2.28
CA GLY A 216 -12.14 -10.54 -2.01
C GLY A 216 -12.94 -11.63 -2.72
N ALA A 217 -14.27 -11.51 -2.75
CA ALA A 217 -15.14 -12.44 -3.47
C ALA A 217 -14.94 -12.39 -4.99
N GLU A 218 -14.77 -11.19 -5.55
CA GLU A 218 -14.43 -11.03 -6.97
C GLU A 218 -13.06 -11.65 -7.29
N GLN A 219 -12.06 -11.40 -6.45
CA GLN A 219 -10.73 -11.99 -6.62
C GLN A 219 -10.77 -13.52 -6.53
N ALA A 220 -11.57 -14.09 -5.62
CA ALA A 220 -11.78 -15.53 -5.51
C ALA A 220 -12.46 -16.11 -6.75
N ARG A 221 -13.49 -15.45 -7.29
CA ARG A 221 -14.13 -15.85 -8.56
C ARG A 221 -13.13 -15.86 -9.71
N GLN A 222 -12.30 -14.82 -9.80
CA GLN A 222 -11.30 -14.73 -10.85
C GLN A 222 -10.22 -15.81 -10.72
N GLN A 223 -9.79 -16.14 -9.49
CA GLN A 223 -8.86 -17.24 -9.23
C GLN A 223 -9.45 -18.60 -9.61
N GLU A 224 -10.73 -18.82 -9.32
CA GLU A 224 -11.44 -20.04 -9.68
C GLU A 224 -11.53 -20.22 -11.20
N LEU A 225 -11.90 -19.16 -11.93
CA LEU A 225 -11.93 -19.18 -13.39
C LEU A 225 -10.55 -19.50 -13.99
N ILE A 226 -9.49 -18.90 -13.43
CA ILE A 226 -8.11 -19.20 -13.84
C ILE A 226 -7.77 -20.67 -13.57
N ARG A 227 -8.19 -21.22 -12.43
CA ARG A 227 -7.98 -22.62 -12.05
C ARG A 227 -8.66 -23.57 -13.03
N ASP A 228 -9.93 -23.32 -13.34
CA ASP A 228 -10.71 -24.12 -14.28
C ASP A 228 -10.14 -24.06 -15.70
N MET A 229 -9.79 -22.85 -16.15
CA MET A 229 -9.21 -22.67 -17.48
C MET A 229 -7.86 -23.37 -17.63
N LYS A 230 -7.01 -23.33 -16.59
CA LYS A 230 -5.77 -24.11 -16.54
C LYS A 230 -6.05 -25.62 -16.58
N GLY A 231 -7.05 -26.09 -15.84
CA GLY A 231 -7.47 -27.50 -15.86
C GLY A 231 -7.86 -27.96 -17.26
N ARG A 232 -8.73 -27.20 -17.93
CA ARG A 232 -9.21 -27.53 -19.28
C ARG A 232 -8.12 -27.46 -20.34
N LEU A 233 -7.18 -26.52 -20.22
CA LEU A 233 -6.01 -26.47 -21.10
C LEU A 233 -5.14 -27.72 -20.94
N LEU A 234 -4.93 -28.20 -19.70
CA LEU A 234 -4.17 -29.42 -19.45
C LEU A 234 -4.87 -30.67 -20.03
N GLU A 235 -6.20 -30.75 -19.95
CA GLU A 235 -6.98 -31.82 -20.59
C GLU A 235 -6.81 -31.79 -22.11
N LEU A 236 -6.99 -30.63 -22.75
CA LEU A 236 -6.82 -30.47 -24.20
C LEU A 236 -5.40 -30.81 -24.65
N LEU A 237 -4.38 -30.45 -23.86
CA LEU A 237 -2.99 -30.81 -24.16
C LEU A 237 -2.78 -32.33 -24.12
N ARG A 238 -3.35 -33.01 -23.12
CA ARG A 238 -3.29 -34.48 -23.03
C ARG A 238 -4.03 -35.16 -24.18
N GLU A 239 -5.21 -34.67 -24.54
CA GLU A 239 -5.98 -35.18 -25.70
C GLU A 239 -5.20 -34.99 -27.00
N LYS A 240 -4.62 -33.79 -27.19
CA LYS A 240 -3.76 -33.47 -28.34
C LYS A 240 -2.55 -34.40 -28.40
N ASP A 241 -1.87 -34.66 -27.27
CA ASP A 241 -0.71 -35.56 -27.23
C ASP A 241 -1.12 -37.02 -27.53
N ALA A 242 -2.28 -37.48 -27.03
CA ALA A 242 -2.81 -38.80 -27.33
C ALA A 242 -3.18 -38.97 -28.82
N LEU A 243 -3.76 -37.94 -29.44
CA LEU A 243 -4.04 -37.92 -30.88
C LEU A 243 -2.75 -37.89 -31.69
N TRP A 244 -1.77 -37.09 -31.27
CA TRP A 244 -0.47 -37.04 -31.92
C TRP A 244 0.23 -38.40 -31.90
N GLN A 245 0.26 -39.09 -30.75
CA GLN A 245 0.79 -40.46 -30.65
C GLN A 245 0.07 -41.46 -31.56
N LYS A 246 -1.27 -41.34 -31.70
CA LYS A 246 -2.04 -42.17 -32.66
C LYS A 246 -1.69 -41.87 -34.11
N THR A 247 -1.31 -40.63 -34.43
CA THR A 247 -0.95 -40.21 -35.79
C THR A 247 0.48 -40.65 -36.15
N GLU A 248 1.41 -40.63 -35.20
CA GLU A 248 2.78 -41.15 -35.38
C GLU A 248 2.82 -42.68 -35.58
N GLY A 249 1.77 -43.40 -35.16
CA GLY A 249 1.59 -44.83 -35.46
C GLY A 249 1.01 -45.15 -36.85
N ILE A 250 0.67 -44.12 -37.63
CA ILE A 250 0.24 -44.27 -39.03
C ILE A 250 1.48 -44.05 -39.90
N ASP A 251 2.14 -45.15 -40.25
CA ASP A 251 3.22 -45.15 -41.23
C ASP A 251 2.69 -44.60 -42.58
N PRO A 252 3.27 -43.54 -43.17
CA PRO A 252 3.07 -43.23 -44.56
C PRO A 252 3.85 -44.23 -45.44
N GLN A 253 3.60 -45.53 -45.28
CA GLN A 253 3.90 -46.54 -46.28
C GLN A 253 2.61 -47.13 -46.84
N ALA A 254 2.01 -46.37 -47.74
CA ALA A 254 1.67 -46.95 -49.02
C ALA A 254 2.65 -46.34 -50.04
N PRO A 255 3.55 -47.11 -50.68
CA PRO A 255 4.38 -46.61 -51.76
C PRO A 255 3.47 -46.35 -52.98
N SER A 256 2.86 -45.17 -53.02
CA SER A 256 2.31 -44.64 -54.27
C SER A 256 3.49 -44.14 -55.12
N PRO A 257 3.60 -44.54 -56.40
CA PRO A 257 4.69 -44.13 -57.27
C PRO A 257 4.48 -42.67 -57.72
N ALA A 258 4.72 -41.71 -56.83
CA ALA A 258 4.89 -40.31 -57.21
C ALA A 258 6.33 -40.11 -57.73
N PRO A 259 6.54 -39.56 -58.95
CA PRO A 259 7.87 -39.42 -59.53
C PRO A 259 8.75 -38.49 -58.68
N ARG A 260 9.91 -38.97 -58.25
CA ARG A 260 10.81 -38.32 -57.27
C ARG A 260 11.59 -37.08 -57.76
N ASP A 261 11.35 -36.56 -58.96
CA ASP A 261 12.29 -35.61 -59.60
C ASP A 261 11.70 -34.24 -60.03
N VAL A 262 10.67 -33.72 -59.36
CA VAL A 262 10.02 -32.45 -59.79
C VAL A 262 10.70 -31.18 -59.23
N GLY A 263 11.59 -31.31 -58.24
CA GLY A 263 12.19 -30.17 -57.51
C GLY A 263 13.65 -29.85 -57.81
N LEU A 264 14.39 -30.73 -58.50
CA LEU A 264 15.84 -30.63 -58.68
C LEU A 264 16.22 -30.23 -60.10
N CYS A 265 17.32 -29.51 -60.24
CA CYS A 265 17.96 -29.32 -61.54
C CYS A 265 18.51 -30.67 -62.04
N ALA A 266 18.01 -31.14 -63.18
CA ALA A 266 18.40 -32.40 -63.81
C ALA A 266 19.90 -32.51 -64.15
N ARG A 267 20.67 -31.42 -64.04
CA ARG A 267 22.11 -31.42 -64.32
C ARG A 267 22.99 -31.27 -63.07
N CYS A 268 22.66 -30.35 -62.17
CA CYS A 268 23.49 -30.09 -60.98
C CYS A 268 22.90 -30.64 -59.68
N GLY A 269 21.71 -31.24 -59.73
CA GLY A 269 21.05 -31.84 -58.56
C GLY A 269 20.63 -30.84 -57.48
N LYS A 270 20.77 -29.53 -57.72
CA LYS A 270 20.36 -28.49 -56.74
C LYS A 270 18.86 -28.29 -56.75
N ASP A 271 18.27 -28.12 -55.57
CA ASP A 271 16.88 -27.73 -55.39
C ASP A 271 16.57 -26.37 -56.00
N PHE A 272 15.46 -26.31 -56.74
CA PHE A 272 14.85 -25.05 -57.14
C PHE A 272 14.15 -24.41 -55.95
N ARG A 273 14.87 -23.59 -55.17
CA ARG A 273 14.31 -22.73 -54.11
C ARG A 273 13.18 -21.85 -54.65
N LEU A 274 12.27 -21.35 -53.80
CA LEU A 274 11.05 -20.62 -54.18
C LEU A 274 11.23 -19.49 -55.21
N LEU A 275 12.40 -18.85 -55.28
CA LEU A 275 12.70 -17.75 -56.22
C LEU A 275 13.52 -18.18 -57.46
N SER A 276 13.86 -19.46 -57.59
CA SER A 276 14.70 -19.97 -58.68
C SER A 276 13.84 -20.26 -59.92
N ARG A 277 14.12 -19.56 -61.03
CA ARG A 277 13.47 -19.83 -62.31
C ARG A 277 13.84 -21.22 -62.83
N ARG A 278 12.83 -21.98 -63.26
CA ARG A 278 12.97 -23.34 -63.80
C ARG A 278 12.81 -23.30 -65.32
N TYR A 279 13.79 -23.82 -66.06
CA TYR A 279 13.75 -23.88 -67.52
C TYR A 279 13.59 -25.33 -67.98
N SER A 280 12.76 -25.57 -68.99
CA SER A 280 12.67 -26.88 -69.65
C SER A 280 13.63 -26.92 -70.83
N CYS A 281 14.52 -27.92 -70.86
CA CYS A 281 15.35 -28.17 -72.01
C CYS A 281 14.48 -28.62 -73.20
N ARG A 282 14.58 -27.96 -74.36
CA ARG A 282 13.80 -28.33 -75.55
C ARG A 282 14.11 -29.74 -76.09
N LEU A 283 15.32 -30.25 -75.87
CA LEU A 283 15.75 -31.55 -76.38
C LEU A 283 15.37 -32.73 -75.46
N CYS A 284 15.83 -32.73 -74.21
CA CYS A 284 15.53 -33.82 -73.26
C CYS A 284 14.34 -33.56 -72.31
N GLN A 285 13.68 -32.41 -72.41
CA GLN A 285 12.55 -31.97 -71.56
C GLN A 285 12.87 -31.80 -70.06
N GLY A 286 14.08 -32.15 -69.62
CA GLY A 286 14.52 -32.01 -68.23
C GLY A 286 14.48 -30.58 -67.72
N LYS A 287 14.13 -30.42 -66.43
CA LYS A 287 14.14 -29.12 -65.73
C LYS A 287 15.57 -28.77 -65.34
N VAL A 288 16.06 -27.62 -65.79
CA VAL A 288 17.41 -27.13 -65.49
C VAL A 288 17.39 -25.70 -64.96
N CYS A 289 18.37 -25.37 -64.12
CA CYS A 289 18.58 -24.01 -63.64
C CYS A 289 19.19 -23.13 -64.73
N HIS A 290 19.17 -21.81 -64.52
CA HIS A 290 19.74 -20.84 -65.44
C HIS A 290 21.18 -21.21 -65.84
N THR A 291 22.04 -21.53 -64.87
CA THR A 291 23.46 -21.89 -65.07
C THR A 291 23.66 -23.18 -65.84
N CYS A 292 22.70 -24.11 -65.78
CA CYS A 292 22.76 -25.38 -66.50
C CYS A 292 22.03 -25.34 -67.86
N SER A 293 21.60 -24.16 -68.30
CA SER A 293 20.89 -23.93 -69.56
C SER A 293 21.61 -22.93 -70.45
N VAL A 294 21.55 -23.14 -71.77
CA VAL A 294 22.00 -22.22 -72.81
C VAL A 294 20.77 -21.67 -73.52
N ASP A 295 20.73 -20.35 -73.72
CA ASP A 295 19.66 -19.67 -74.44
C ASP A 295 19.96 -19.67 -75.95
N MET A 296 19.09 -20.33 -76.73
CA MET A 296 19.20 -20.41 -78.19
C MET A 296 18.29 -19.38 -78.87
N GLY A 297 17.93 -18.30 -78.16
CA GLY A 297 17.07 -17.23 -78.68
C GLY A 297 15.68 -17.74 -79.04
N LYS A 298 15.28 -17.58 -80.32
CA LYS A 298 13.97 -18.01 -80.81
C LYS A 298 13.72 -19.52 -80.67
N GLN A 299 14.78 -20.33 -80.51
CA GLN A 299 14.65 -21.77 -80.36
C GLN A 299 14.41 -22.24 -78.92
N GLY A 300 14.36 -21.33 -77.95
CA GLY A 300 14.18 -21.64 -76.52
C GLY A 300 15.49 -22.04 -75.84
N ARG A 301 15.39 -22.65 -74.65
CA ARG A 301 16.56 -23.04 -73.85
C ARG A 301 16.87 -24.54 -73.97
N CYS A 302 18.16 -24.85 -73.95
CA CYS A 302 18.69 -26.22 -73.98
C CYS A 302 19.57 -26.46 -72.75
N CYS A 303 19.64 -27.68 -72.22
CA CYS A 303 20.62 -27.99 -71.17
C CYS A 303 22.04 -28.06 -71.77
N LEU A 304 23.06 -27.80 -70.95
CA LEU A 304 24.46 -27.78 -71.41
C LEU A 304 24.87 -29.08 -72.12
N LEU A 305 24.41 -30.24 -71.65
CA LEU A 305 24.70 -31.52 -72.29
C LEU A 305 24.13 -31.62 -73.70
N CYS A 306 22.83 -31.33 -73.86
CA CYS A 306 22.18 -31.43 -75.15
C CYS A 306 22.68 -30.35 -76.12
N TYR A 307 23.14 -29.20 -75.60
CA TYR A 307 23.84 -28.20 -76.40
C TYR A 307 25.19 -28.71 -76.90
N GLN A 308 26.04 -29.26 -76.00
CA GLN A 308 27.35 -29.82 -76.35
C GLN A 308 27.25 -31.01 -77.33
N GLN A 309 26.25 -31.87 -77.18
CA GLN A 309 26.02 -33.00 -78.09
C GLN A 309 25.64 -32.57 -79.51
N ARG A 310 25.02 -31.40 -79.68
CA ARG A 310 24.64 -30.88 -81.02
C ARG A 310 25.67 -29.92 -81.61
N HIS A 311 26.54 -29.35 -80.78
CA HIS A 311 27.61 -28.44 -81.20
C HIS A 311 28.95 -28.89 -80.58
N PRO A 312 29.58 -29.97 -81.10
CA PRO A 312 30.83 -30.51 -80.56
C PRO A 312 32.07 -29.62 -80.79
N GLN A 313 31.91 -28.39 -81.26
CA GLN A 313 32.98 -27.44 -81.55
C GLN A 313 32.62 -26.05 -81.00
N ALA A 314 32.81 -25.89 -79.68
CA ALA A 314 32.97 -24.61 -78.99
C ALA A 314 33.58 -24.90 -77.61
N THR A 315 34.86 -25.22 -77.61
CA THR A 315 35.77 -24.95 -76.48
C THR A 315 35.87 -23.46 -76.25
#